data_AF-A0A3D2Z048-F1
#
_entry.id   AF-A0A3D2Z048-F1
#
_cell.length_a   1.000
_cell.length_b   1.000
_cell.length_c   1.000
_cell.angle_alpha   90.00
_cell.angle_beta   90.00
_cell.angle_gamma   90.00
#
_symmetry.space_group_name_H-M   'P 1'
#
loop_
_entity.id
_entity.type
_entity.pdbx_description
1 polymer ?
#
loop_
_entity_poly.entity_id
_entity_poly.type
_entity_poly.pdbx_seq_one_letter_code
_entity_poly.pdbx_strand_id
1 'polypeptide(L)' 'PRRYNGIAELDGRIWIVGGEGELGERGGEPTTLDVVDIYDPATDTWTPGPTLNQVRTDP' A
#
# COMPACT_ATOMS: atom_id res chain seq x y z
N PRO A 1 -3.70 -5.68 -7.06
CA PRO A 1 -3.15 -6.61 -6.06
C PRO A 1 -1.81 -6.07 -5.52
N ARG A 2 -1.53 -6.20 -4.22
CA ARG A 2 -0.23 -5.80 -3.65
C ARG A 2 0.30 -6.87 -2.70
N ARG A 3 1.62 -6.90 -2.50
CA ARG A 3 2.31 -7.78 -1.54
C ARG A 3 3.40 -7.01 -0.79
N TYR A 4 3.93 -7.60 0.28
CA TYR A 4 5.03 -7.02 1.07
C TYR A 4 4.77 -5.62 1.63
N ASN A 5 3.52 -5.22 1.75
CA ASN A 5 3.13 -3.96 2.37
C ASN A 5 3.17 -4.05 3.89
N GLY A 6 3.37 -2.92 4.56
CA GLY A 6 3.07 -2.78 5.98
C GLY A 6 1.56 -2.61 6.21
N ILE A 7 1.07 -3.07 7.37
CA ILE A 7 -0.31 -2.83 7.82
C ILE A 7 -0.30 -2.41 9.29
N ALA A 8 -1.07 -1.38 9.62
CA ALA A 8 -1.33 -0.99 10.99
C ALA A 8 -2.77 -0.47 11.14
N GLU A 9 -3.33 -0.59 12.33
CA GLU A 9 -4.57 0.08 12.71
C GLU A 9 -4.23 1.40 13.42
N LEU A 10 -4.97 2.45 13.09
CA LEU A 10 -4.89 3.76 13.73
C LEU A 10 -6.25 4.46 13.64
N ASP A 11 -6.79 4.83 14.80
CA ASP A 11 -8.07 5.53 14.96
C ASP A 11 -9.26 4.83 14.26
N GLY A 12 -9.32 3.51 14.35
CA GLY A 12 -10.37 2.68 13.74
C GLY A 12 -10.20 2.46 12.24
N ARG A 13 -9.11 2.93 11.64
CA ARG A 13 -8.80 2.79 10.22
C ARG A 13 -7.60 1.91 10.00
N ILE A 14 -7.62 1.15 8.90
CA ILE A 14 -6.52 0.28 8.52
C ILE A 14 -5.65 1.01 7.50
N TRP A 15 -4.38 1.18 7.84
CA TRP A 15 -3.37 1.81 7.00
C TRP A 15 -2.53 0.76 6.31
N ILE A 16 -2.48 0.83 4.99
CA ILE A 16 -1.74 -0.07 4.12
C ILE A 16 -0.61 0.76 3.50
N VAL A 17 0.64 0.43 3.81
CA VAL A 17 1.79 1.30 3.51
C VAL A 17 2.77 0.58 2.57
N GLY A 18 3.06 1.18 1.42
CA GLY A 18 4.05 0.70 0.45
C GLY A 18 3.74 -0.70 -0.09
N GLY A 19 4.79 -1.49 -0.28
CA GLY A 19 4.77 -2.83 -0.85
C GLY A 19 5.08 -2.85 -2.34
N GLU A 20 4.77 -3.96 -2.98
CA GLU A 20 4.92 -4.17 -4.42
C GLU A 20 3.56 -4.28 -5.10
N GLY A 21 3.41 -3.51 -6.18
CA GLY A 21 2.27 -3.59 -7.09
C GLY A 21 2.38 -4.76 -8.06
N GLU A 22 1.55 -4.74 -9.10
CA GLU A 22 1.60 -5.76 -10.15
C GLU A 22 2.95 -5.81 -10.87
N LEU A 23 3.28 -7.01 -11.37
CA LEU A 23 4.40 -7.21 -12.28
C LEU A 23 4.15 -6.35 -13.52
N GLY A 24 5.18 -5.64 -14.01
CA GLY A 24 5.05 -4.90 -15.27
C GLY A 24 4.60 -5.82 -16.42
N GLU A 25 3.94 -5.24 -17.44
CA GLU A 25 3.23 -5.93 -18.55
C GLU A 25 4.03 -7.02 -19.33
N ARG A 26 5.31 -7.22 -19.02
CA ARG A 26 6.19 -8.23 -19.63
C ARG A 26 6.85 -9.18 -18.63
N GLY A 27 6.26 -9.38 -17.46
CA GLY A 27 6.89 -10.18 -16.39
C GLY A 27 8.16 -9.51 -15.86
N GLY A 28 8.20 -8.16 -15.93
CA GLY A 28 9.28 -7.36 -15.36
C GLY A 28 9.22 -7.31 -13.85
N GLU A 29 10.20 -6.65 -13.25
CA GLU A 29 10.27 -6.50 -11.80
C GLU A 29 8.98 -5.87 -11.24
N PRO A 30 8.54 -6.30 -10.04
CA PRO A 30 7.41 -5.67 -9.35
C PRO A 30 7.68 -4.18 -9.13
N THR A 31 6.66 -3.35 -9.29
CA THR A 31 6.81 -1.92 -8.98
C THR A 31 6.75 -1.72 -7.47
N THR A 32 7.84 -1.27 -6.85
CA THR A 32 7.82 -0.85 -5.44
C THR A 32 7.00 0.43 -5.31
N LEU A 33 6.06 0.44 -4.37
CA LEU A 33 5.08 1.50 -4.20
C LEU A 33 5.50 2.50 -3.11
N ASP A 34 5.24 3.77 -3.36
CA ASP A 34 5.30 4.87 -2.37
C ASP A 34 3.91 5.22 -1.82
N VAL A 35 2.87 4.49 -2.22
CA VAL A 35 1.49 4.82 -1.89
C VAL A 35 1.12 4.34 -0.48
N VAL A 36 0.19 5.07 0.13
CA VAL A 36 -0.50 4.69 1.35
C VAL A 36 -1.99 4.69 1.06
N ASP A 37 -2.66 3.60 1.42
CA ASP A 37 -4.11 3.47 1.33
C ASP A 37 -4.69 3.28 2.72
N ILE A 38 -5.78 3.99 3.00
CA ILE A 38 -6.45 3.99 4.28
C ILE A 38 -7.85 3.44 4.06
N TYR A 39 -8.12 2.29 4.66
CA TYR A 39 -9.44 1.68 4.68
C TYR A 39 -10.19 2.08 5.94
N ASP A 40 -11.42 2.57 5.77
CA ASP A 40 -12.37 2.86 6.86
C ASP A 40 -13.43 1.75 6.90
N PRO A 41 -13.36 0.81 7.88
CA PRO A 41 -14.33 -0.27 7.98
C PRO A 41 -15.74 0.18 8.36
N ALA A 42 -15.92 1.38 8.93
CA ALA A 42 -17.24 1.86 9.32
C ALA A 42 -18.09 2.26 8.11
N THR A 43 -17.44 2.72 7.04
CA THR A 43 -18.09 3.14 5.79
C THR A 43 -17.78 2.23 4.61
N ASP A 44 -16.91 1.24 4.78
CA ASP A 44 -16.41 0.35 3.72
C ASP A 44 -15.79 1.13 2.55
N THR A 45 -14.96 2.12 2.88
CA THR A 45 -14.36 3.01 1.88
C THR A 45 -12.85 3.06 1.98
N TRP A 46 -12.22 3.29 0.83
CA TRP A 46 -10.78 3.52 0.70
C TRP A 46 -10.50 4.99 0.44
N THR A 47 -9.46 5.51 1.06
CA THR A 47 -8.96 6.87 0.82
C THR A 47 -7.43 6.88 0.68
N PRO A 48 -6.86 7.74 -0.16
CA PRO A 48 -5.42 7.87 -0.26
C PRO A 48 -4.84 8.56 0.98
N GLY A 49 -3.75 8.03 1.50
CA GLY A 49 -2.91 8.66 2.50
C GLY A 49 -1.77 9.49 1.90
N PRO A 50 -0.88 10.05 2.74
CA PRO A 50 0.34 10.70 2.28
C PRO A 50 1.27 9.70 1.57
N THR A 51 1.98 10.15 0.52
CA THR A 51 2.99 9.32 -0.14
C THR A 51 4.26 9.22 0.71
N LEU A 52 4.95 8.09 0.60
CA LEU A 52 6.26 7.89 1.22
C LEU A 52 7.32 8.70 0.47
N ASN A 53 8.28 9.26 1.22
CA ASN A 53 9.46 9.91 0.63
C ASN A 53 10.48 8.92 0.04
N GLN A 54 10.30 7.63 0.31
CA GLN A 54 11.09 6.51 -0.19
C GLN A 54 10.19 5.29 -0.29
N VAL A 55 10.20 4.62 -1.43
CA VAL A 55 9.48 3.35 -1.65
C VAL A 55 9.98 2.28 -0.66
N ARG A 56 9.08 1.42 -0.17
CA ARG A 56 9.40 0.37 0.82
C ARG A 56 8.70 -0.94 0.46
N THR A 57 9.43 -2.05 0.52
CA THR A 57 8.96 -3.43 0.38
C THR A 57 9.82 -4.34 1.29
N ASP A 58 9.52 -5.63 1.35
CA ASP A 58 10.34 -6.64 2.04
C ASP A 58 11.76 -6.67 1.43
N PRO A 59 12.84 -6.86 2.23
CA PRO A 59 14.22 -6.87 1.73
C PRO A 59 14.55 -7.96 0.70
#